data_AF-A0A256ZAZ1-F1
#
_entry.id   AF-A0A256ZAZ1-F1
#
_cell.length_a   1.000
_cell.length_b   1.000
_cell.length_c   1.000
_cell.angle_alpha   90.00
_cell.angle_beta   90.00
_cell.angle_gamma   90.00
#
_symmetry.space_group_name_H-M   'P 1'
#
loop_
_entity.id
_entity.type
_entity.pdbx_description
1 polymer ?
#
loop_
_entity_poly.entity_id
_entity_poly.type
_entity_poly.pdbx_seq_one_letter_code
_entity_poly.pdbx_strand_id
1 'polypeptide(L)' 'MPLLKGEDPLDIHRLWYKLYRYSEWYGRRGLAIYVLSAIDTVLWDLAGKYFHVPVYKLLGGKFRDKIRVYASLIF' A
#
# COMPACT_ATOMS: atom_id res chain seq x y z
N MET A 1 13.24 3.89 -12.12
CA MET A 1 12.29 2.88 -11.59
C MET A 1 11.73 2.00 -12.72
N PRO A 2 12.45 0.99 -13.21
CA PRO A 2 11.97 0.12 -14.30
C PRO A 2 11.11 -1.07 -13.82
N LEU A 3 11.18 -1.44 -12.53
CA LEU A 3 10.68 -2.73 -12.01
C LEU A 3 9.15 -2.92 -12.07
N LEU A 4 8.40 -1.82 -12.15
CA LEU A 4 6.93 -1.80 -12.16
C LEU A 4 6.34 -1.46 -13.54
N LYS A 5 7.18 -1.09 -14.51
CA LYS A 5 6.70 -0.71 -15.84
C LYS A 5 6.22 -1.96 -16.59
N GLY A 6 4.96 -1.93 -17.05
CA GLY A 6 4.35 -3.03 -17.80
C GLY A 6 3.78 -4.16 -16.95
N GLU A 7 3.83 -4.04 -15.63
CA GLU A 7 3.15 -4.96 -14.73
C GLU A 7 1.70 -4.50 -14.50
N ASP A 8 0.81 -5.45 -14.19
CA ASP A 8 -0.56 -5.14 -13.79
C ASP A 8 -0.56 -4.47 -12.40
N PRO A 9 -1.03 -3.22 -12.26
CA PRO A 9 -1.09 -2.54 -10.97
C PRO A 9 -2.04 -3.19 -9.96
N LEU A 10 -2.95 -4.07 -10.40
CA LEU A 10 -3.90 -4.78 -9.54
C LEU A 10 -3.27 -5.97 -8.81
N ASP A 11 -2.09 -6.43 -9.25
CA ASP A 11 -1.31 -7.50 -8.63
C ASP A 11 -0.52 -7.02 -7.39
N ILE A 12 -1.18 -6.28 -6.49
CA ILE A 12 -0.53 -5.52 -5.40
C ILE A 12 0.41 -6.40 -4.56
N HIS A 13 -0.05 -7.58 -4.11
CA HIS A 13 0.76 -8.49 -3.29
C HIS A 13 2.00 -9.01 -4.02
N ARG A 14 1.89 -9.32 -5.32
CA ARG A 14 3.01 -9.80 -6.14
C ARG A 14 4.05 -8.69 -6.33
N LEU A 15 3.59 -7.48 -6.62
CA LEU A 15 4.45 -6.31 -6.79
C LEU A 15 5.16 -5.94 -5.48
N TRP A 16 4.44 -5.98 -4.36
CA TRP A 16 5.01 -5.74 -3.04
C TRP A 16 6.14 -6.73 -2.74
N TYR A 17 5.91 -8.03 -2.95
CA TYR A 17 6.92 -9.06 -2.69
C TYR A 17 8.13 -8.94 -3.63
N LYS A 18 7.91 -8.60 -4.91
CA LYS A 18 8.98 -8.34 -5.89
C LYS A 18 9.87 -7.18 -5.44
N LEU A 19 9.27 -6.07 -5.02
CA LEU A 19 9.99 -4.89 -4.54
C LEU A 19 10.70 -5.17 -3.21
N TYR A 20 10.04 -5.87 -2.28
CA TYR A 20 10.62 -6.23 -1.00
C TYR A 20 11.87 -7.11 -1.17
N ARG A 21 11.80 -8.17 -1.98
CA ARG A 21 12.95 -9.03 -2.29
C ARG A 21 14.10 -8.28 -2.95
N TYR A 22 13.79 -7.33 -3.84
CA TYR A 22 14.81 -6.50 -4.46
C TYR A 22 15.49 -5.56 -3.45
N SER A 23 14.74 -5.09 -2.45
CA SER A 23 15.23 -4.21 -1.38
C SER A 23 15.88 -4.94 -0.19
N GLU A 24 15.74 -6.26 -0.11
CA GLU A 24 16.15 -7.06 1.04
C GLU A 24 17.65 -6.98 1.33
N TRP A 25 18.48 -6.76 0.30
CA TRP A 25 19.94 -6.69 0.44
C TRP A 25 20.42 -5.40 1.15
N TYR A 26 19.69 -4.29 1.04
CA TYR A 26 20.13 -2.98 1.53
C TYR A 26 19.08 -2.27 2.41
N GLY A 27 17.92 -2.88 2.64
CA GLY A 27 16.73 -2.14 3.04
C GLY A 27 15.69 -2.91 3.85
N ARG A 28 16.10 -3.89 4.67
CA ARG A 28 15.17 -4.62 5.56
C ARG A 28 14.51 -3.74 6.63
N ARG A 29 14.98 -2.49 6.82
CA ARG A 29 14.47 -1.46 7.73
C ARG A 29 14.79 -0.06 7.18
N GLY A 30 14.14 0.97 7.70
CA GLY A 30 14.45 2.38 7.38
C GLY A 30 13.87 2.84 6.05
N LEU A 31 14.61 3.68 5.32
CA LEU A 31 14.17 4.39 4.11
C LEU A 31 13.51 3.47 3.06
N ALA A 32 14.08 2.28 2.84
CA ALA A 32 13.57 1.34 1.85
C ALA A 32 12.15 0.86 2.17
N ILE A 33 11.84 0.59 3.44
CA ILE A 33 10.49 0.22 3.86
C ILE A 33 9.53 1.40 3.73
N TYR A 34 9.95 2.62 4.07
CA TYR A 34 9.10 3.79 3.89
C TYR A 34 8.71 4.00 2.42
N VAL A 35 9.65 3.84 1.50
CA VAL A 35 9.38 3.91 0.05
C VAL A 35 8.46 2.77 -0.38
N LEU A 36 8.65 1.55 0.12
CA LEU A 36 7.79 0.42 -0.18
C LEU A 36 6.35 0.66 0.30
N SER A 37 6.16 1.19 1.51
CA SER A 37 4.84 1.56 2.03
C SER A 37 4.16 2.66 1.21
N ALA A 38 4.93 3.65 0.73
CA ALA A 38 4.40 4.69 -0.14
C ALA A 38 3.91 4.09 -1.48
N ILE A 39 4.67 3.18 -2.08
CA ILE A 39 4.26 2.48 -3.31
C ILE A 39 3.01 1.65 -3.08
N ASP A 40 2.96 0.86 -1.99
CA ASP A 40 1.80 0.05 -1.63
C ASP A 40 0.53 0.89 -1.50
N THR A 41 0.62 2.04 -0.83
CA THR A 41 -0.50 2.97 -0.67
C THR A 41 -1.02 3.47 -2.03
N VAL A 42 -0.12 3.80 -2.96
CA VAL A 42 -0.50 4.26 -4.32
C VAL A 42 -1.15 3.14 -5.13
N LEU A 43 -0.66 1.90 -5.01
CA LEU A 43 -1.27 0.75 -5.68
C LEU A 43 -2.70 0.50 -5.18
N TRP A 44 -2.93 0.59 -3.88
CA TRP A 44 -4.28 0.49 -3.31
C TRP A 44 -5.21 1.64 -3.71
N ASP A 45 -4.70 2.88 -3.79
CA ASP A 45 -5.46 4.02 -4.31
C ASP A 45 -5.85 3.82 -5.78
N LEU A 46 -4.91 3.34 -6.60
CA LEU A 46 -5.16 3.04 -8.00
C LEU A 46 -6.19 1.91 -8.18
N ALA A 47 -6.11 0.84 -7.38
CA ALA A 47 -7.10 -0.23 -7.39
C ALA A 47 -8.50 0.29 -6.98
N GLY A 48 -8.58 1.13 -5.94
CA GLY A 48 -9.84 1.78 -5.56
C GLY A 48 -10.42 2.63 -6.68
N LYS A 49 -9.58 3.40 -7.39
CA LYS A 49 -9.99 4.19 -8.56
C LYS A 49 -10.43 3.34 -9.74
N TYR A 50 -9.71 2.25 -10.03
CA TYR A 50 -10.04 1.31 -11.10
C TYR A 50 -11.39 0.63 -10.88
N PHE A 51 -11.67 0.18 -9.65
CA PHE A 51 -12.93 -0.46 -9.29
C PHE A 51 -14.04 0.54 -8.90
N HIS A 52 -13.76 1.85 -8.93
CA HIS A 52 -14.68 2.92 -8.48
C HIS A 52 -15.27 2.68 -7.08
N VAL A 53 -14.49 2.09 -6.17
CA VAL A 53 -14.90 1.81 -4.79
C VAL A 53 -13.87 2.33 -3.81
N PRO A 54 -14.30 2.77 -2.62
CA PRO A 54 -13.34 3.12 -1.58
C PRO A 54 -12.52 1.90 -1.14
N VAL A 55 -11.24 2.09 -0.87
CA VAL A 55 -10.26 1.02 -0.59
C VAL A 55 -10.71 0.07 0.53
N TYR A 56 -11.38 0.56 1.57
CA TYR A 56 -11.88 -0.29 2.65
C TYR A 56 -12.85 -1.38 2.17
N LYS A 57 -13.55 -1.17 1.03
CA LYS A 57 -14.41 -2.22 0.44
C LYS A 57 -13.59 -3.36 -0.15
N LEU A 58 -12.42 -3.06 -0.73
CA LEU A 58 -11.50 -4.07 -1.26
C LEU A 58 -10.83 -4.88 -0.14
N LEU A 59 -10.65 -4.27 1.04
CA LEU A 59 -10.02 -4.89 2.22
C LEU A 59 -10.98 -5.72 3.09
N GLY A 60 -12.13 -6.14 2.55
CA GLY A 60 -13.11 -6.95 3.27
C GLY A 60 -14.34 -6.19 3.76
N GLY A 61 -14.51 -4.93 3.39
CA GLY A 61 -15.74 -4.19 3.64
C GLY A 61 -15.79 -3.52 5.02
N LYS A 62 -16.97 -2.98 5.31
CA LYS A 62 -17.21 -2.13 6.48
C LYS A 62 -17.78 -2.96 7.62
N PHE A 63 -17.10 -2.96 8.77
CA PHE A 63 -17.57 -3.61 10.00
C PHE A 63 -18.26 -2.63 10.98
N ARG A 64 -18.15 -1.31 10.74
CA ARG A 64 -18.70 -0.27 11.64
C ARG A 64 -18.99 1.02 10.90
N ASP A 65 -20.01 1.78 11.34
CA ASP A 65 -20.41 3.04 10.72
C ASP A 65 -19.54 4.25 11.00
N LYS A 66 -18.94 4.28 12.18
CA LYS A 66 -18.06 5.37 12.63
C LYS A 66 -16.83 4.77 13.31
N ILE A 67 -15.69 5.46 13.16
CA ILE A 67 -14.43 5.09 13.82
C ILE A 67 -14.20 6.11 14.94
N ARG A 68 -14.11 5.64 16.19
CA ARG A 68 -13.71 6.48 17.33
C ARG A 68 -12.22 6.76 17.24
N VAL A 69 -11.85 8.02 17.14
CA VAL A 69 -10.45 8.47 17.08
C VAL A 69 -10.01 9.01 18.45
N TYR A 70 -8.72 8.86 18.77
CA TYR A 70 -8.09 9.52 19.91
C TYR A 70 -7.09 10.54 19.37
N ALA A 71 -7.05 11.73 19.98
CA ALA A 71 -6.07 12.75 19.61
C ALA A 71 -4.72 12.40 20.26
N SER A 72 -3.72 12.11 19.45
CA SER A 72 -2.33 11.98 19.91
C SER A 72 -1.64 13.33 19.73
N LEU A 73 -1.77 14.20 20.74
CA LEU A 73 -0.98 15.43 20.83
C LEU A 73 0.27 15.10 21.65
N ILE A 74 1.38 14.85 20.96
CA ILE A 74 2.72 14.95 21.53
C ILE A 74 3.17 16.38 21.21
N PHE A 75 3.40 17.18 22.26
CA PHE A 75 3.94 18.54 22.19
C PHE A 75 5.44 18.52 21.92
#